data_AF-A0A2P8CY28-F1
#
_entry.id   AF-A0A2P8CY28-F1
#
_cell.length_a   1.000
_cell.length_b   1.000
_cell.length_c   1.000
_cell.angle_alpha   90.00
_cell.angle_beta   90.00
_cell.angle_gamma   90.00
#
_symmetry.space_group_name_H-M   'P 1'
#
loop_
_entity.id
_entity.type
_entity.pdbx_description
1 polymer ?
#
loop_
_entity_poly.entity_id
_entity_poly.type
_entity_poly.pdbx_seq_one_letter_code
_entity_poly.pdbx_strand_id
1 'polypeptide(L)'
;MHTTPDQFEVTDRQSFITLLELMQQELAADPDLWENKTLPDFLAAIGAYANDIQGYYDNKQMRKNADEAAWSTFADILKGARVYE
;
A
#
# COMPACT_ATOMS: atom_id res chain seq x y z
N MET A 1 16.20 6.86 12.88
CA MET A 1 15.81 5.85 11.88
C MET A 1 14.66 6.45 11.11
N HIS A 2 14.76 6.60 9.79
CA HIS A 2 13.68 7.16 8.97
C HIS A 2 12.77 5.98 8.60
N THR A 3 11.54 5.97 9.10
CA THR A 3 10.58 4.89 8.79
C THR A 3 10.02 5.13 7.41
N THR A 4 10.23 4.20 6.47
CA THR A 4 9.64 4.28 5.13
C THR A 4 8.25 3.65 5.12
N PRO A 5 7.37 4.01 4.16
CA PRO A 5 6.04 3.39 4.04
C PRO A 5 6.10 1.86 3.97
N ASP A 6 7.10 1.30 3.30
CA ASP A 6 7.27 -0.15 3.11
C ASP A 6 7.42 -0.90 4.45
N GLN A 7 8.18 -0.34 5.38
CA GLN A 7 8.49 -0.95 6.68
C GLN A 7 7.45 -0.63 7.77
N PHE A 8 6.47 0.24 7.48
CA PHE A 8 5.50 0.70 8.46
C PHE A 8 4.34 -0.30 8.62
N GLU A 9 4.13 -0.84 9.82
CA GLU A 9 3.03 -1.76 10.09
C GLU A 9 1.72 -1.00 10.40
N VAL A 10 0.62 -1.42 9.77
CA VAL A 10 -0.72 -0.86 10.01
C VAL A 10 -1.56 -1.88 10.79
N THR A 11 -1.97 -1.51 11.99
CA THR A 11 -2.76 -2.37 12.90
C THR A 11 -4.14 -1.81 13.20
N ASP A 12 -4.34 -0.52 12.95
CA ASP A 12 -5.57 0.21 13.26
C ASP A 12 -5.74 1.44 12.35
N ARG A 13 -6.81 2.21 12.61
CA ARG A 13 -7.09 3.43 11.84
C ARG A 13 -5.99 4.49 11.99
N GLN A 14 -5.37 4.61 13.16
CA GLN A 14 -4.41 5.70 13.41
C GLN A 14 -3.08 5.43 12.71
N SER A 15 -2.60 4.19 12.77
CA SER A 15 -1.46 3.71 12.00
C SER A 15 -1.74 3.80 10.49
N PHE A 16 -2.95 3.52 10.03
CA PHE A 16 -3.32 3.73 8.62
C PHE A 16 -3.18 5.19 8.19
N ILE A 17 -3.65 6.14 9.01
CA ILE A 17 -3.47 7.59 8.73
C ILE A 17 -1.99 7.94 8.64
N THR A 18 -1.16 7.44 9.56
CA THR A 18 0.29 7.67 9.52
C THR A 18 0.93 7.10 8.26
N LEU A 19 0.49 5.93 7.76
CA LEU A 19 0.96 5.41 6.48
C LEU A 19 0.67 6.38 5.33
N LEU A 20 -0.55 6.94 5.26
CA LEU A 20 -0.93 7.89 4.22
C LEU A 20 -0.06 9.16 4.26
N GLU A 21 0.23 9.67 5.47
CA GLU A 21 1.12 10.82 5.66
C GLU A 21 2.54 10.52 5.18
N LEU A 22 3.08 9.32 5.51
CA LEU A 22 4.40 8.89 5.05
C LEU A 22 4.46 8.75 3.52
N MET A 23 3.43 8.15 2.90
CA MET A 23 3.34 8.02 1.45
C MET A 23 3.29 9.39 0.76
N GLN A 24 2.49 10.34 1.29
CA GLN A 24 2.42 11.70 0.76
C GLN A 24 3.76 12.43 0.86
N GLN A 25 4.44 12.33 2.00
CA GLN A 25 5.74 12.96 2.23
C GLN A 25 6.81 12.40 1.29
N GLU A 26 6.82 11.08 1.09
CA GLU A 26 7.77 10.42 0.19
C GLU A 26 7.53 10.82 -1.27
N LEU A 27 6.28 10.80 -1.74
CA LEU A 27 5.94 11.25 -3.09
C LEU A 27 6.34 12.71 -3.33
N ALA A 28 6.19 13.58 -2.32
CA ALA A 28 6.58 14.99 -2.42
C ALA A 28 8.11 15.19 -2.39
N ALA A 29 8.84 14.35 -1.64
CA ALA A 29 10.28 14.46 -1.48
C ALA A 29 11.07 13.82 -2.64
N ASP A 30 10.60 12.68 -3.14
CA ASP A 30 11.24 11.91 -4.20
C ASP A 30 10.20 11.20 -5.09
N PRO A 31 9.56 11.93 -6.02
CA PRO A 31 8.54 11.36 -6.90
C PRO A 31 9.05 10.24 -7.80
N ASP A 32 10.37 10.12 -7.99
CA ASP A 32 10.97 9.11 -8.87
C ASP A 32 10.98 7.71 -8.23
N LEU A 33 10.71 7.61 -6.93
CA LEU A 33 10.46 6.33 -6.24
C LEU A 33 9.08 5.72 -6.53
N TRP A 34 8.20 6.47 -7.19
CA TRP A 34 6.83 6.05 -7.52
C TRP A 34 6.72 5.76 -9.01
N GLU A 35 6.20 4.60 -9.37
CA GLU A 35 5.89 4.31 -10.78
C GLU A 35 4.59 5.02 -11.19
N ASN A 36 3.57 4.95 -10.32
CA ASN A 36 2.24 5.51 -10.56
C ASN A 36 2.14 6.96 -10.06
N LYS A 37 2.64 7.92 -10.85
CA LYS A 37 2.77 9.34 -10.47
C LYS A 37 1.51 10.19 -10.72
N THR A 38 0.58 9.73 -11.55
CA THR A 38 -0.67 10.45 -11.81
C THR A 38 -1.84 9.82 -11.06
N LEU A 39 -2.85 10.62 -10.72
CA LEU A 39 -4.04 10.10 -10.03
C LEU A 39 -4.76 8.98 -10.83
N PRO A 40 -4.95 9.08 -12.15
CA PRO A 40 -5.50 7.98 -12.94
C PRO A 40 -4.69 6.68 -12.82
N ASP A 41 -3.37 6.75 -12.98
CA ASP A 41 -2.50 5.56 -12.93
C ASP A 41 -2.52 4.94 -11.54
N PHE A 42 -2.44 5.77 -10.49
CA PHE A 42 -2.49 5.32 -9.10
C PHE A 42 -3.82 4.65 -8.74
N LEU A 43 -4.95 5.19 -9.21
CA LEU A 43 -6.26 4.56 -8.99
C LEU A 43 -6.40 3.24 -9.76
N ALA A 44 -5.83 3.13 -10.96
CA ALA A 44 -5.80 1.88 -11.72
C ALA A 44 -4.99 0.81 -10.98
N ALA A 45 -3.79 1.15 -10.51
CA ALA A 45 -2.92 0.25 -9.74
C ALA A 45 -3.55 -0.19 -8.41
N ILE A 46 -4.24 0.71 -7.69
CA ILE A 46 -5.03 0.34 -6.50
C ILE A 46 -6.06 -0.73 -6.85
N GLY A 47 -6.77 -0.56 -7.97
CA GLY A 47 -7.77 -1.53 -8.43
C GLY A 47 -7.16 -2.89 -8.77
N ALA A 48 -6.03 -2.90 -9.48
CA ALA A 48 -5.30 -4.10 -9.82
C ALA A 48 -4.83 -4.85 -8.57
N TYR A 49 -4.21 -4.14 -7.62
CA TYR A 49 -3.76 -4.73 -6.36
C TYR A 49 -4.91 -5.23 -5.49
N ALA A 50 -6.02 -4.48 -5.39
CA ALA A 50 -7.19 -4.94 -4.64
C ALA A 50 -7.74 -6.26 -5.20
N ASN A 51 -7.67 -6.47 -6.52
CA ASN A 51 -8.11 -7.70 -7.16
C ASN A 51 -7.15 -8.88 -6.92
N ASP A 52 -5.83 -8.64 -6.80
CA ASP A 52 -4.82 -9.70 -6.67
C ASP A 52 -4.27 -9.89 -5.24
N ILE A 53 -4.70 -9.09 -4.26
CA ILE A 53 -4.10 -9.06 -2.91
C ILE A 53 -4.15 -10.42 -2.19
N GLN A 54 -5.17 -11.24 -2.44
CA GLN A 54 -5.22 -12.61 -1.89
C GLN A 54 -4.06 -13.46 -2.43
N GLY A 55 -3.75 -13.35 -3.73
CA GLY A 55 -2.61 -14.02 -4.34
C GLY A 55 -1.29 -13.60 -3.71
N TYR A 56 -1.11 -12.30 -3.41
CA TYR A 56 0.04 -11.81 -2.64
C TYR A 56 0.15 -12.47 -1.25
N TYR A 57 -0.95 -12.55 -0.50
CA TYR A 57 -0.96 -13.19 0.82
C TYR A 57 -0.65 -14.67 0.78
N ASP A 58 -1.19 -15.39 -0.20
CA ASP A 58 -0.95 -16.82 -0.38
C ASP A 58 0.52 -17.07 -0.75
N ASN A 59 1.06 -16.29 -1.69
CA ASN A 59 2.46 -16.35 -2.10
C ASN A 59 3.44 -16.07 -0.94
N LYS A 60 3.05 -15.16 -0.03
CA LYS A 60 3.83 -14.82 1.17
C LYS A 60 3.50 -15.68 2.39
N GLN A 61 2.58 -16.66 2.26
CA GLN A 61 2.13 -17.54 3.34
C GLN A 61 1.61 -16.79 4.58
N MET A 62 0.97 -15.63 4.39
CA MET A 62 0.60 -14.69 5.46
C MET A 62 -0.65 -15.10 6.27
N ARG A 63 -1.33 -16.21 5.91
CA ARG A 63 -2.56 -16.69 6.55
C ARG A 63 -3.60 -15.56 6.79
N LYS A 64 -3.75 -14.67 5.81
CA LYS A 64 -4.72 -13.58 5.81
C LYS A 64 -5.84 -13.88 4.80
N ASN A 65 -7.05 -13.46 5.13
CA ASN A 65 -8.22 -13.51 4.26
C ASN A 65 -8.53 -12.10 3.76
N ALA A 66 -8.44 -11.85 2.45
CA ALA A 66 -8.68 -10.55 1.85
C ALA A 66 -10.16 -10.14 1.84
N ASP A 67 -11.09 -11.09 1.98
CA ASP A 67 -12.52 -10.80 2.09
C ASP A 67 -12.90 -10.25 3.48
N GLU A 68 -11.99 -10.38 4.46
CA GLU A 68 -12.12 -9.75 5.77
C GLU A 68 -11.49 -8.36 5.73
N ALA A 69 -12.32 -7.32 5.66
CA ALA A 69 -11.85 -5.96 5.62
C ALA A 69 -11.02 -5.61 6.87
N ALA A 70 -9.73 -5.34 6.67
CA ALA A 70 -8.80 -4.89 7.70
C ALA A 70 -8.00 -3.68 7.21
N TRP A 71 -7.64 -2.77 8.12
CA TRP A 71 -6.78 -1.62 7.79
C TRP A 71 -5.44 -2.02 7.20
N SER A 72 -4.90 -3.16 7.64
CA SER A 72 -3.67 -3.74 7.09
C SER A 72 -3.84 -4.17 5.62
N THR A 73 -5.03 -4.62 5.21
CA THR A 73 -5.31 -5.00 3.82
C THR A 73 -5.31 -3.79 2.90
N PHE A 74 -5.97 -2.70 3.29
CA PHE A 74 -5.90 -1.44 2.54
C PHE A 74 -4.47 -0.88 2.48
N ALA A 75 -3.71 -1.00 3.57
CA ALA A 75 -2.31 -0.60 3.59
C ALA A 75 -1.45 -1.41 2.61
N ASP A 76 -1.61 -2.74 2.58
CA ASP A 76 -0.86 -3.62 1.68
C ASP A 76 -1.18 -3.30 0.21
N ILE A 77 -2.45 -3.04 -0.12
CA ILE A 77 -2.89 -2.62 -1.46
C ILE A 77 -2.23 -1.29 -1.88
N LEU A 78 -2.25 -0.27 -1.00
CA LEU A 78 -1.69 1.04 -1.29
C LEU A 78 -0.17 0.99 -1.49
N LYS A 79 0.54 0.19 -0.68
CA LYS A 79 1.99 -0.01 -0.83
C LYS A 79 2.34 -0.70 -2.16
N GLY A 80 1.56 -1.71 -2.55
CA GLY A 80 1.70 -2.37 -3.84
C GLY A 80 1.51 -1.40 -5.00
N ALA A 81 0.39 -0.69 -5.00
CA ALA A 81 0.01 0.27 -6.05
C ALA A 81 0.98 1.45 -6.22
N ARG A 82 1.81 1.76 -5.23
CA ARG A 82 2.86 2.77 -5.34
C ARG A 82 4.01 2.31 -6.26
N VAL A 83 4.39 1.03 -6.17
CA VAL A 83 5.67 0.52 -6.68
C VAL A 83 5.50 -0.39 -7.91
N TYR A 84 4.31 -0.93 -8.14
CA TYR A 84 4.04 -1.88 -9.21
C TYR A 84 2.74 -1.51 -9.96
N GLU A 85 2.65 -1.89 -11.24
CA GLU A 85 1.45 -1.75 -12.09
C GLU A 85 0.24 -2.56 -11.62
#